data_AF-Q6LQK7-F1
#
_entry.id   AF-Q6LQK7-F1
#
_cell.length_a   1.000
_cell.length_b   1.000
_cell.length_c   1.000
_cell.angle_alpha   90.00
_cell.angle_beta   90.00
_cell.angle_gamma   90.00
#
_symmetry.space_group_name_H-M   'P 1'
#
loop_
_entity.id
_entity.type
_entity.pdbx_description
1 polymer ?
#
loop_
_entity_poly.entity_id
_entity_poly.type
_entity_poly.pdbx_seq_one_letter_code
_entity_poly.pdbx_strand_id
1 'polypeptide(L)'
;MITVERKDGHKLKISHVIQETTNRQLDMYIFVPGELGLHSNIVTEDEFYHNAIHGKRTYYSDINHLPLVHSRLASRGKLSSEQYRLSLSLYAYQYALALEKSAQQLLDDKQERDLEEVAEVAQLCVRILKRLRRSRPTDKKLLKYYENIDNYLSWFTEQRCLALVAHLPRSKEYPEIKEMLLETCKTESEHRTKHDYNSTKAMQDQTRMSNKMRLLRRLIEYPVTMKEKTIELGKNTKKIVTGLAAGIVMIFVTIMLIKARGFLGDITASFILVLSLIYAAREVFKDDLKIMLWRLLRKGKAKWRKQFFDANTGHLTGRQLEWLEYTNYDALEGDIKRVRKHQVSQREETILHYKSTTRMSPTKFLSGYEQTRESIMLDLRVLTSLMEKGSQRIYQLSDGQVTKESVEKRHLINLITKETDEDDTVRIQRWKIIMNRSRIVDVEVMETVTPEK
;
A
#
# COMPACT_ATOMS: atom_id res chain seq x y z
N MET A 1 -7.85 12.47 -4.35
CA MET A 1 -6.81 13.00 -3.42
C MET A 1 -6.15 11.81 -2.73
N ILE A 2 -4.82 11.81 -2.66
CA ILE A 2 -4.03 10.73 -2.06
C ILE A 2 -3.86 11.03 -0.58
N THR A 3 -4.02 10.02 0.26
CA THR A 3 -3.76 10.10 1.70
C THR A 3 -2.63 9.13 2.05
N VAL A 4 -1.61 9.61 2.74
CA VAL A 4 -0.53 8.76 3.27
C VAL A 4 -0.67 8.68 4.78
N GLU A 5 -0.85 7.46 5.28
CA GLU A 5 -1.05 7.18 6.69
C GLU A 5 0.09 6.31 7.20
N ARG A 6 0.65 6.63 8.37
CA ARG A 6 1.60 5.77 9.07
C ARG A 6 0.86 4.55 9.63
N LYS A 7 1.44 3.36 9.43
CA LYS A 7 1.05 2.12 10.13
C LYS A 7 2.20 1.66 11.02
N ASP A 8 1.94 0.65 11.85
CA ASP A 8 2.93 0.17 12.82
C ASP A 8 4.26 -0.26 12.17
N GLY A 9 5.36 0.09 12.83
CA GLY A 9 6.72 -0.22 12.38
C GLY A 9 7.20 0.69 11.25
N HIS A 10 7.44 0.10 10.07
CA HIS A 10 8.03 0.76 8.90
C HIS A 10 7.10 0.82 7.70
N LYS A 11 5.79 0.68 7.94
CA LYS A 11 4.79 0.60 6.88
C LYS A 11 4.07 1.92 6.70
N LEU A 12 4.00 2.38 5.46
CA LEU A 12 3.16 3.50 5.04
C LEU A 12 2.00 2.97 4.22
N LYS A 13 0.79 3.45 4.49
CA LYS A 13 -0.39 3.15 3.71
C LYS A 13 -0.73 4.37 2.86
N ILE A 14 -0.52 4.24 1.56
CA ILE A 14 -0.89 5.25 0.55
C ILE A 14 -2.24 4.83 0.00
N SER A 15 -3.28 5.63 0.20
CA SER A 15 -4.63 5.33 -0.27
C SER A 15 -5.12 6.41 -1.21
N HIS A 16 -5.78 6.00 -2.28
CA HIS A 16 -6.45 6.91 -3.19
C HIS A 16 -7.73 6.29 -3.70
N VAL A 17 -8.71 7.14 -3.96
CA VAL A 17 -10.02 6.74 -4.49
C VAL A 17 -10.04 7.06 -5.98
N ILE A 18 -10.33 6.02 -6.74
CA ILE A 18 -10.43 6.03 -8.19
C ILE A 18 -11.92 6.03 -8.52
N GLN A 19 -12.37 7.11 -9.15
CA GLN A 19 -13.74 7.22 -9.66
C GLN A 19 -13.90 6.38 -10.92
N GLU A 20 -15.12 6.37 -11.48
CA GLU A 20 -15.54 5.63 -12.67
C GLU A 20 -14.80 6.01 -13.99
N THR A 21 -13.57 6.54 -13.91
CA THR A 21 -12.71 6.82 -15.06
C THR A 21 -12.05 5.53 -15.56
N THR A 22 -11.96 5.41 -16.90
CA THR A 22 -11.49 4.17 -17.51
C THR A 22 -9.98 4.04 -17.35
N ASN A 23 -9.25 5.15 -17.29
CA ASN A 23 -7.80 5.17 -17.24
C ASN A 23 -7.28 6.18 -16.20
N ARG A 24 -6.35 5.74 -15.35
CA ARG A 24 -5.68 6.60 -14.36
C ARG A 24 -4.22 6.23 -14.22
N GLN A 25 -3.37 7.23 -14.10
CA GLN A 25 -1.95 7.03 -13.83
C GLN A 25 -1.59 7.56 -12.44
N LEU A 26 -0.84 6.74 -11.69
CA LEU A 26 -0.25 7.11 -10.41
C LEU A 26 1.27 6.93 -10.51
N ASP A 27 2.01 8.01 -10.32
CA ASP A 27 3.45 8.02 -10.19
C ASP A 27 3.83 8.33 -8.73
N MET A 28 4.76 7.55 -8.18
CA MET A 28 5.36 7.76 -6.86
C MET A 28 6.86 7.86 -7.02
N TYR A 29 7.44 8.97 -6.58
CA TYR A 29 8.87 9.21 -6.53
C TYR A 29 9.33 9.16 -5.09
N ILE A 30 10.15 8.17 -4.75
CA ILE A 30 10.73 7.99 -3.42
C ILE A 30 12.17 8.49 -3.48
N PHE A 31 12.45 9.58 -2.78
CA PHE A 31 13.77 10.18 -2.66
C PHE A 31 14.42 9.66 -1.38
N VAL A 32 15.43 8.81 -1.55
CA VAL A 32 16.18 8.18 -0.47
C VAL A 32 17.51 8.92 -0.30
N PRO A 33 17.89 9.31 0.94
CA PRO A 33 19.19 9.93 1.21
C PRO A 33 20.35 9.04 0.74
N GLY A 34 21.32 9.63 0.04
CA GLY A 34 22.49 8.93 -0.51
C GLY A 34 23.42 8.37 0.55
N GLU A 35 23.37 8.89 1.78
CA GLU A 35 24.06 8.29 2.94
C GLU A 35 23.63 6.85 3.23
N LEU A 36 22.44 6.42 2.77
CA LEU A 36 21.98 5.03 2.87
C LEU A 36 22.58 4.13 1.78
N GLY A 37 23.22 4.70 0.75
CA GLY A 37 23.87 3.94 -0.33
C GLY A 37 22.91 3.06 -1.14
N LEU A 38 21.61 3.41 -1.21
CA LEU A 38 20.65 2.64 -1.99
C LEU A 38 21.00 2.72 -3.48
N HIS A 39 21.29 1.58 -4.10
CA HIS A 39 21.56 1.47 -5.53
C HIS A 39 21.00 0.16 -6.10
N SER A 40 20.80 0.11 -7.43
CA SER A 40 20.29 -1.05 -8.15
C SER A 40 21.10 -2.34 -7.98
N ASN A 41 22.37 -2.22 -7.58
CA ASN A 41 23.27 -3.35 -7.34
C ASN A 41 23.11 -3.94 -5.93
N ILE A 42 22.61 -3.18 -4.96
CA ILE A 42 22.39 -3.63 -3.59
C ILE A 42 20.97 -4.19 -3.44
N VAL A 43 19.98 -3.40 -3.86
CA VAL A 43 18.58 -3.81 -3.88
C VAL A 43 18.08 -3.68 -5.30
N THR A 44 17.80 -4.81 -5.93
CA THR A 44 17.26 -4.81 -7.30
C THR A 44 15.84 -4.25 -7.31
N GLU A 45 15.40 -3.74 -8.46
CA GLU A 45 14.03 -3.21 -8.60
C GLU A 45 12.99 -4.32 -8.35
N ASP A 46 13.27 -5.54 -8.79
CA ASP A 46 12.36 -6.67 -8.62
C ASP A 46 12.26 -7.05 -7.12
N GLU A 47 13.38 -7.03 -6.39
CA GLU A 47 13.40 -7.26 -4.94
C GLU A 47 12.69 -6.16 -4.16
N PHE A 48 12.95 -4.89 -4.50
CA PHE A 48 12.27 -3.76 -3.87
C PHE A 48 10.76 -3.85 -4.10
N TYR A 49 10.32 -4.13 -5.34
CA TYR A 49 8.91 -4.21 -5.67
C TYR A 49 8.18 -5.28 -4.83
N HIS A 50 8.70 -6.51 -4.80
CA HIS A 50 8.03 -7.62 -4.10
C HIS A 50 8.10 -7.50 -2.57
N ASN A 51 9.15 -6.88 -2.02
CA ASN A 51 9.31 -6.74 -0.57
C ASN A 51 8.64 -5.49 -0.02
N ALA A 52 8.72 -4.36 -0.75
CA ALA A 52 8.25 -3.07 -0.27
C ALA A 52 6.85 -2.68 -0.77
N ILE A 53 6.42 -3.06 -1.98
CA ILE A 53 5.18 -2.52 -2.57
C ILE A 53 4.08 -3.59 -2.58
N HIS A 54 3.12 -3.45 -1.67
CA HIS A 54 1.96 -4.34 -1.58
C HIS A 54 0.67 -3.58 -1.89
N GLY A 55 0.10 -3.83 -3.06
CA GLY A 55 -1.17 -3.23 -3.47
C GLY A 55 -2.37 -4.01 -2.95
N LYS A 56 -3.45 -3.30 -2.63
CA LYS A 56 -4.76 -3.90 -2.38
C LYS A 56 -5.84 -2.99 -2.95
N ARG A 57 -6.82 -3.58 -3.64
CA ARG A 57 -7.96 -2.85 -4.17
C ARG A 57 -9.27 -3.33 -3.56
N THR A 58 -10.08 -2.38 -3.14
CA THR A 58 -11.37 -2.62 -2.50
C THR A 58 -12.45 -1.80 -3.20
N TYR A 59 -13.66 -2.33 -3.29
CA TYR A 59 -14.82 -1.55 -3.68
C TYR A 59 -15.06 -0.40 -2.69
N TYR A 60 -15.55 0.73 -3.19
CA TYR A 60 -15.77 1.92 -2.40
C TYR A 60 -17.02 2.67 -2.87
N SER A 61 -17.66 3.38 -1.94
CA SER A 61 -18.81 4.23 -2.20
C SER A 61 -18.70 5.47 -1.32
N ASP A 62 -18.89 6.65 -1.92
CA ASP A 62 -18.92 7.93 -1.20
C ASP A 62 -20.19 8.08 -0.35
N ILE A 63 -21.25 7.38 -0.72
CA ILE A 63 -22.56 7.51 -0.06
C ILE A 63 -22.67 6.48 1.06
N ASN A 64 -22.37 6.91 2.29
CA ASN A 64 -22.37 6.09 3.51
C ASN A 64 -23.66 5.27 3.78
N HIS A 65 -24.79 5.62 3.16
CA HIS A 65 -26.09 4.96 3.37
C HIS A 65 -26.53 4.05 2.21
N LEU A 66 -25.94 4.18 1.03
CA LEU A 66 -26.30 3.40 -0.15
C LEU A 66 -26.16 1.88 0.09
N PRO A 67 -25.11 1.39 0.78
CA PRO A 67 -24.96 -0.05 1.03
C PRO A 67 -26.05 -0.64 1.93
N LEU A 68 -26.59 0.16 2.86
CA LEU A 68 -27.70 -0.23 3.73
C LEU A 68 -29.06 -0.21 3.01
N VAL A 69 -29.22 0.66 2.01
CA VAL A 69 -30.44 0.68 1.19
C VAL A 69 -30.48 -0.57 0.31
N HIS A 70 -29.36 -0.92 -0.33
CA HIS A 70 -29.24 -2.14 -1.11
C HIS A 70 -29.42 -3.40 -0.25
N SER A 71 -28.90 -3.44 0.99
CA SER A 71 -29.12 -4.58 1.87
C SER A 71 -30.60 -4.75 2.23
N ARG A 72 -31.33 -3.66 2.47
CA ARG A 72 -32.78 -3.69 2.73
C ARG A 72 -33.60 -4.13 1.52
N LEU A 73 -33.21 -3.72 0.31
CA LEU A 73 -33.87 -4.15 -0.92
C LEU A 73 -33.62 -5.64 -1.17
N ALA A 74 -32.41 -6.13 -0.90
CA ALA A 74 -32.08 -7.55 -0.99
C ALA A 74 -32.82 -8.40 0.05
N SER A 75 -32.93 -7.93 1.30
CA SER A 75 -33.68 -8.64 2.33
C SER A 75 -35.19 -8.71 2.04
N ARG A 76 -35.70 -7.82 1.17
CA ARG A 76 -37.10 -7.81 0.68
C ARG A 76 -37.29 -8.64 -0.61
N GLY A 77 -36.30 -9.43 -1.01
CA GLY A 77 -36.38 -10.32 -2.18
C GLY A 77 -36.22 -9.61 -3.53
N LYS A 78 -35.81 -8.34 -3.56
CA LYS A 78 -35.63 -7.59 -4.82
C LYS A 78 -34.22 -7.68 -5.42
N LEU A 79 -33.25 -8.25 -4.69
CA LEU A 79 -31.84 -8.37 -5.09
C LEU A 79 -31.27 -9.73 -4.64
N SER A 80 -30.13 -10.13 -5.21
CA SER A 80 -29.53 -11.44 -4.94
C SER A 80 -28.90 -11.55 -3.53
N SER A 81 -28.76 -12.78 -3.02
CA SER A 81 -28.12 -13.01 -1.72
C SER A 81 -26.63 -12.62 -1.68
N GLU A 82 -25.95 -12.64 -2.82
CA GLU A 82 -24.56 -12.19 -2.96
C GLU A 82 -24.45 -10.68 -2.85
N GLN A 83 -25.38 -9.95 -3.49
CA GLN A 83 -25.48 -8.50 -3.38
C GLN A 83 -25.72 -8.06 -1.93
N TYR A 84 -26.56 -8.78 -1.18
CA TYR A 84 -26.73 -8.53 0.26
C TYR A 84 -25.42 -8.68 1.06
N ARG A 85 -24.69 -9.78 0.84
CA ARG A 85 -23.43 -10.04 1.57
C ARG A 85 -22.39 -8.97 1.28
N LEU A 86 -22.27 -8.61 0.01
CA LEU A 86 -21.37 -7.57 -0.44
C LEU A 86 -21.74 -6.20 0.15
N SER A 87 -23.00 -5.79 0.08
CA SER A 87 -23.42 -4.46 0.56
C SER A 87 -23.29 -4.33 2.08
N LEU A 88 -23.64 -5.38 2.82
CA LEU A 88 -23.48 -5.42 4.28
C LEU A 88 -22.00 -5.41 4.68
N SER A 89 -21.17 -6.17 3.94
CA SER A 89 -19.72 -6.18 4.15
C SER A 89 -19.09 -4.83 3.90
N LEU A 90 -19.48 -4.15 2.82
CA LEU A 90 -18.96 -2.81 2.52
C LEU A 90 -19.29 -1.84 3.64
N TYR A 91 -20.55 -1.80 4.08
CA TYR A 91 -20.96 -0.94 5.19
C TYR A 91 -20.13 -1.20 6.45
N ALA A 92 -20.00 -2.48 6.82
CA ALA A 92 -19.21 -2.87 7.99
C ALA A 92 -17.72 -2.54 7.83
N TYR A 93 -17.16 -2.74 6.64
CA TYR A 93 -15.77 -2.45 6.33
C TYR A 93 -15.47 -0.95 6.34
N GLN A 94 -16.34 -0.13 5.74
CA GLN A 94 -16.23 1.33 5.76
C GLN A 94 -16.33 1.87 7.19
N TYR A 95 -17.32 1.42 7.97
CA TYR A 95 -17.44 1.80 9.39
C TYR A 95 -16.19 1.42 10.18
N ALA A 96 -15.71 0.18 10.05
CA ALA A 96 -14.56 -0.28 10.82
C ALA A 96 -13.26 0.44 10.41
N LEU A 97 -13.10 0.80 9.14
CA LEU A 97 -11.98 1.64 8.68
C LEU A 97 -12.08 3.08 9.18
N ALA A 98 -13.28 3.68 9.13
CA ALA A 98 -13.52 5.03 9.60
C ALA A 98 -13.25 5.14 11.11
N LEU A 99 -13.78 4.22 11.91
CA LEU A 99 -13.55 4.18 13.35
C LEU A 99 -12.09 3.94 13.70
N GLU A 100 -11.38 3.06 12.96
CA GLU A 100 -9.94 2.86 13.15
C GLU A 100 -9.16 4.15 12.91
N LYS A 101 -9.51 4.89 11.85
CA LYS A 101 -8.87 6.16 11.49
C LYS A 101 -9.15 7.25 12.52
N SER A 102 -10.43 7.49 12.85
CA SER A 102 -10.83 8.50 13.84
C SER A 102 -10.22 8.20 15.20
N ALA A 103 -10.24 6.95 15.65
CA ALA A 103 -9.60 6.57 16.92
C ALA A 103 -8.08 6.81 16.88
N GLN A 104 -7.41 6.53 15.76
CA GLN A 104 -5.97 6.76 15.64
C GLN A 104 -5.63 8.27 15.64
N GLN A 105 -6.41 9.09 14.95
CA GLN A 105 -6.24 10.55 14.95
C GLN A 105 -6.36 11.13 16.35
N LEU A 106 -7.41 10.75 17.08
CA LEU A 106 -7.62 11.15 18.48
C LEU A 106 -6.50 10.69 19.44
N LEU A 107 -5.78 9.62 19.09
CA LEU A 107 -4.66 9.12 19.89
C LEU A 107 -3.32 9.79 19.55
N ASP A 108 -3.10 10.11 18.28
CA ASP A 108 -1.85 10.70 17.78
C ASP A 108 -1.75 12.21 18.07
N ASP A 109 -2.87 12.94 18.19
CA ASP A 109 -2.85 14.38 18.46
C ASP A 109 -2.30 14.72 19.86
N LYS A 110 -1.27 15.58 19.84
CA LYS A 110 -0.47 16.03 21.00
C LYS A 110 -0.87 17.41 21.52
N GLN A 111 -1.61 18.20 20.75
CA GLN A 111 -2.16 19.47 21.21
C GLN A 111 -3.47 19.24 21.96
N GLU A 112 -3.89 20.23 22.74
CA GLU A 112 -5.08 20.22 23.59
C GLU A 112 -6.23 19.50 22.89
N ARG A 113 -6.50 18.28 23.34
CA ARG A 113 -7.45 17.37 22.71
C ARG A 113 -8.83 17.94 23.00
N ASP A 114 -9.59 18.27 21.95
CA ASP A 114 -11.00 18.58 22.10
C ASP A 114 -11.72 17.30 22.45
N LEU A 115 -11.92 17.15 23.75
CA LEU A 115 -12.67 16.08 24.39
C LEU A 115 -14.11 15.98 23.82
N GLU A 116 -14.62 17.07 23.24
CA GLU A 116 -15.83 17.13 22.43
C GLU A 116 -15.76 16.22 21.18
N GLU A 117 -14.65 16.18 20.45
CA GLU A 117 -14.50 15.30 19.27
C GLU A 117 -14.61 13.81 19.65
N VAL A 118 -14.07 13.44 20.81
CA VAL A 118 -14.17 12.07 21.34
C VAL A 118 -15.64 11.70 21.59
N ALA A 119 -16.41 12.64 22.15
CA ALA A 119 -17.82 12.47 22.40
C ALA A 119 -18.63 12.34 21.09
N GLU A 120 -18.32 13.16 20.09
CA GLU A 120 -18.96 13.07 18.78
C GLU A 120 -18.73 11.71 18.10
N VAL A 121 -17.49 11.21 18.13
CA VAL A 121 -17.14 9.91 17.57
C VAL A 121 -17.90 8.79 18.28
N ALA A 122 -17.98 8.82 19.62
CA ALA A 122 -18.73 7.84 20.39
C ALA A 122 -20.23 7.84 20.04
N GLN A 123 -20.85 9.03 19.99
CA GLN A 123 -22.26 9.17 19.60
C GLN A 123 -22.51 8.70 18.16
N LEU A 124 -21.59 9.01 17.24
CA LEU A 124 -21.68 8.57 15.84
C LEU A 124 -21.66 7.04 15.75
N CYS A 125 -20.79 6.37 16.51
CA CYS A 125 -20.75 4.91 16.58
C CYS A 125 -22.09 4.32 17.01
N VAL A 126 -22.69 4.85 18.07
CA VAL A 126 -24.02 4.41 18.56
C VAL A 126 -25.10 4.61 17.49
N ARG A 127 -25.10 5.76 16.79
CA ARG A 127 -26.07 6.03 15.70
C ARG A 127 -25.92 5.04 14.54
N ILE A 128 -24.69 4.76 14.13
CA ILE A 128 -24.37 3.83 13.03
C ILE A 128 -24.80 2.39 13.38
N LEU A 129 -24.48 1.92 14.59
CA LEU A 129 -24.87 0.59 15.07
C LEU A 129 -26.40 0.46 15.20
N LYS A 130 -27.08 1.47 15.76
CA LYS A 130 -28.56 1.51 15.80
C LYS A 130 -29.16 1.42 14.40
N ARG A 131 -28.58 2.10 13.40
CA ARG A 131 -29.06 2.07 12.02
C ARG A 131 -28.86 0.70 11.36
N LEU A 132 -27.73 0.05 11.60
CA LEU A 132 -27.45 -1.31 11.14
C LEU A 132 -28.49 -2.31 11.70
N ARG A 133 -28.76 -2.22 13.01
CA ARG A 133 -29.68 -3.10 13.73
C ARG A 133 -31.14 -2.97 13.29
N ARG A 134 -31.54 -1.81 12.76
CA ARG A 134 -32.86 -1.61 12.13
C ARG A 134 -33.03 -2.40 10.83
N SER A 135 -31.95 -2.82 10.17
CA SER A 135 -31.97 -3.57 8.91
C SER A 135 -31.78 -5.08 9.10
N ARG A 136 -32.24 -5.64 10.22
CA ARG A 136 -32.15 -7.08 10.49
C ARG A 136 -32.93 -7.89 9.44
N PRO A 137 -32.32 -8.89 8.78
CA PRO A 137 -32.99 -9.72 7.78
C PRO A 137 -33.88 -10.79 8.43
N THR A 138 -34.96 -11.17 7.72
CA THR A 138 -35.88 -12.24 8.14
C THR A 138 -35.39 -13.64 7.73
N ASP A 139 -34.65 -13.76 6.62
CA ASP A 139 -34.11 -15.04 6.14
C ASP A 139 -32.99 -15.56 7.05
N LYS A 140 -33.11 -16.83 7.48
CA LYS A 140 -32.16 -17.55 8.34
C LYS A 140 -30.73 -17.57 7.79
N LYS A 141 -30.54 -17.67 6.47
CA LYS A 141 -29.18 -17.68 5.87
C LYS A 141 -28.52 -16.30 5.98
N LEU A 142 -29.27 -15.25 5.68
CA LEU A 142 -28.80 -13.86 5.76
C LEU A 142 -28.65 -13.42 7.22
N LEU A 143 -29.49 -13.93 8.12
CA LEU A 143 -29.45 -13.65 9.55
C LEU A 143 -28.13 -14.10 10.18
N LYS A 144 -27.67 -15.33 9.92
CA LYS A 144 -26.36 -15.80 10.42
C LYS A 144 -25.20 -14.91 9.96
N TYR A 145 -25.27 -14.45 8.71
CA TYR A 145 -24.27 -13.55 8.15
C TYR A 145 -24.30 -12.18 8.84
N TYR A 146 -25.51 -11.64 9.05
CA TYR A 146 -25.75 -10.42 9.79
C TYR A 146 -25.25 -10.50 11.24
N GLU A 147 -25.58 -11.57 11.98
CA GLU A 147 -25.17 -11.78 13.38
C GLU A 147 -23.65 -11.80 13.54
N ASN A 148 -22.95 -12.44 12.61
CA ASN A 148 -21.49 -12.45 12.56
C ASN A 148 -20.90 -11.05 12.38
N ILE A 149 -21.51 -10.21 11.53
CA ILE A 149 -21.08 -8.84 11.30
C ILE A 149 -21.40 -7.95 12.50
N ASP A 150 -22.61 -8.02 13.05
CA ASP A 150 -23.02 -7.24 14.23
C ASP A 150 -22.15 -7.60 15.46
N ASN A 151 -21.84 -8.88 15.66
CA ASN A 151 -20.91 -9.33 16.71
C ASN A 151 -19.52 -8.69 16.57
N TYR A 152 -18.97 -8.69 15.35
CA TYR A 152 -17.67 -8.07 15.10
C TYR A 152 -17.70 -6.56 15.31
N LEU A 153 -18.71 -5.87 14.78
CA LEU A 153 -18.80 -4.42 14.89
C LEU A 153 -19.03 -3.97 16.33
N SER A 154 -19.88 -4.68 17.07
CA SER A 154 -20.09 -4.46 18.50
C SER A 154 -18.78 -4.60 19.28
N TRP A 155 -18.07 -5.72 19.12
CA TRP A 155 -16.79 -5.95 19.78
C TRP A 155 -15.73 -4.93 19.35
N PHE A 156 -15.62 -4.62 18.06
CA PHE A 156 -14.62 -3.68 17.55
C PHE A 156 -14.85 -2.26 18.06
N THR A 157 -16.11 -1.84 18.17
CA THR A 157 -16.48 -0.53 18.74
C THR A 157 -16.06 -0.44 20.20
N GLU A 158 -16.39 -1.46 20.99
CA GLU A 158 -15.96 -1.54 22.39
C GLU A 158 -14.45 -1.48 22.55
N GLN A 159 -13.69 -2.26 21.76
CA GLN A 159 -12.22 -2.24 21.85
C GLN A 159 -11.62 -0.87 21.51
N ARG A 160 -12.21 -0.14 20.55
CA ARG A 160 -11.74 1.21 20.21
C ARG A 160 -12.09 2.22 21.29
N CYS A 161 -13.29 2.16 21.88
CA CYS A 161 -13.64 2.98 23.04
C CYS A 161 -12.72 2.69 24.24
N LEU A 162 -12.43 1.41 24.54
CA LEU A 162 -11.48 1.03 25.60
C LEU A 162 -10.06 1.53 25.33
N ALA A 163 -9.60 1.47 24.07
CA ALA A 163 -8.29 2.01 23.69
C ALA A 163 -8.23 3.54 23.89
N LEU A 164 -9.30 4.28 23.57
CA LEU A 164 -9.40 5.70 23.86
C LEU A 164 -9.32 5.95 25.38
N VAL A 165 -10.11 5.24 26.19
CA VAL A 165 -10.06 5.36 27.66
C VAL A 165 -8.67 5.07 28.23
N ALA A 166 -7.93 4.11 27.66
CA ALA A 166 -6.61 3.74 28.16
C ALA A 166 -5.52 4.79 27.88
N HIS A 167 -5.66 5.59 26.82
CA HIS A 167 -4.60 6.46 26.30
C HIS A 167 -4.96 7.95 26.25
N LEU A 168 -6.19 8.32 26.62
CA LEU A 168 -6.62 9.70 26.79
C LEU A 168 -5.93 10.36 28.01
N PRO A 169 -5.62 11.67 27.97
CA PRO A 169 -4.97 12.36 29.07
C PRO A 169 -6.01 12.68 30.15
N ARG A 170 -5.59 12.70 31.42
CA ARG A 170 -6.49 12.96 32.55
C ARG A 170 -6.67 14.48 32.77
N SER A 171 -7.44 15.13 31.89
CA SER A 171 -7.85 16.54 32.04
C SER A 171 -9.12 16.66 32.91
N LYS A 172 -9.63 17.88 33.11
CA LYS A 172 -10.79 18.16 33.98
C LYS A 172 -12.09 17.51 33.50
N GLU A 173 -12.31 17.43 32.19
CA GLU A 173 -13.51 16.85 31.55
C GLU A 173 -13.39 15.33 31.28
N TYR A 174 -12.21 14.75 31.53
CA TYR A 174 -11.94 13.33 31.35
C TYR A 174 -12.93 12.39 32.10
N PRO A 175 -13.39 12.69 33.34
CA PRO A 175 -14.31 11.81 34.05
C PRO A 175 -15.64 11.58 33.31
N GLU A 176 -16.23 12.63 32.73
CA GLU A 176 -17.52 12.57 32.05
C GLU A 176 -17.43 11.75 30.76
N ILE A 177 -16.39 11.97 29.96
CA ILE A 177 -16.17 11.23 28.72
C ILE A 177 -15.81 9.78 28.98
N LYS A 178 -15.02 9.53 30.02
CA LYS A 178 -14.73 8.17 30.46
C LYS A 178 -16.01 7.43 30.82
N GLU A 179 -16.93 8.07 31.55
CA GLU A 179 -18.20 7.45 31.92
C GLU A 179 -19.05 7.11 30.69
N MET A 180 -19.20 8.05 29.76
CA MET A 180 -19.94 7.85 28.51
C MET A 180 -19.34 6.75 27.60
N LEU A 181 -18.00 6.71 27.48
CA LEU A 181 -17.31 5.64 26.74
C LEU A 181 -17.51 4.28 27.42
N LEU A 182 -17.44 4.21 28.75
CA LEU A 182 -17.65 2.98 29.50
C LEU A 182 -19.11 2.51 29.44
N GLU A 183 -20.08 3.42 29.45
CA GLU A 183 -21.49 3.10 29.27
C GLU A 183 -21.75 2.50 27.88
N THR A 184 -21.14 3.09 26.84
CA THR A 184 -21.19 2.54 25.48
C THR A 184 -20.59 1.14 25.43
N CYS A 185 -19.45 0.91 26.09
CA CYS A 185 -18.83 -0.41 26.18
C CYS A 185 -19.72 -1.44 26.90
N LYS A 186 -20.35 -1.05 28.02
CA LYS A 186 -21.26 -1.92 28.77
C LYS A 186 -22.47 -2.30 27.93
N THR A 187 -23.11 -1.31 27.29
CA THR A 187 -24.27 -1.52 26.42
C THR A 187 -23.97 -2.49 25.29
N GLU A 188 -22.79 -2.37 24.66
CA GLU A 188 -22.37 -3.27 23.59
C GLU A 188 -22.03 -4.67 24.10
N SER A 189 -21.40 -4.80 25.26
CA SER A 189 -21.16 -6.09 25.90
C SER A 189 -22.46 -6.82 26.25
N GLU A 190 -23.42 -6.12 26.87
CA GLU A 190 -24.75 -6.64 27.20
C GLU A 190 -25.52 -7.07 25.96
N HIS A 191 -25.43 -6.29 24.88
CA HIS A 191 -26.05 -6.64 23.60
C HIS A 191 -25.53 -7.98 23.05
N ARG A 192 -24.22 -8.23 23.13
CA ARG A 192 -23.62 -9.50 22.66
C ARG A 192 -24.00 -10.68 23.54
N THR A 193 -24.13 -10.47 24.85
CA THR A 193 -24.58 -11.49 25.81
C THR A 193 -26.05 -11.84 25.58
N LYS A 194 -26.91 -10.83 25.40
CA LYS A 194 -28.35 -11.03 25.15
C LYS A 194 -28.66 -11.81 23.86
N HIS A 195 -27.80 -11.70 22.86
CA HIS A 195 -27.98 -12.38 21.57
C HIS A 195 -27.12 -13.64 21.41
N ASP A 196 -26.44 -14.10 22.48
CA ASP A 196 -25.63 -15.32 22.49
C ASP A 196 -24.62 -15.42 21.33
N TYR A 197 -24.03 -14.29 20.92
CA TYR A 197 -23.13 -14.27 19.77
C TYR A 197 -21.84 -15.06 19.97
N ASN A 198 -21.41 -15.23 21.22
CA ASN A 198 -20.16 -15.86 21.59
C ASN A 198 -20.40 -17.03 22.53
N SER A 199 -19.68 -18.13 22.32
CA SER A 199 -19.74 -19.27 23.21
C SER A 199 -19.05 -18.94 24.54
N THR A 200 -19.47 -19.61 25.61
CA THR A 200 -18.89 -19.47 26.96
C THR A 200 -17.37 -19.69 26.95
N LYS A 201 -16.89 -20.68 26.19
CA LYS A 201 -15.45 -20.95 26.00
C LYS A 201 -14.70 -19.80 25.34
N ALA A 202 -15.35 -19.10 24.40
CA ALA A 202 -14.73 -17.94 23.77
C ALA A 202 -14.68 -16.80 24.78
N MET A 203 -15.77 -16.52 25.50
CA MET A 203 -15.80 -15.44 26.50
C MET A 203 -14.74 -15.58 27.62
N GLN A 204 -14.35 -16.81 27.97
CA GLN A 204 -13.33 -17.10 28.98
C GLN A 204 -11.88 -16.97 28.47
N ASP A 205 -11.64 -17.19 27.17
CA ASP A 205 -10.30 -17.23 26.58
C ASP A 205 -10.11 -16.07 25.60
N GLN A 206 -9.30 -15.08 26.02
CA GLN A 206 -8.99 -13.89 25.25
C GLN A 206 -8.37 -14.20 23.88
N THR A 207 -7.57 -15.27 23.78
CA THR A 207 -6.94 -15.67 22.52
C THR A 207 -7.97 -16.20 21.54
N ARG A 208 -8.93 -17.01 22.03
CA ARG A 208 -10.04 -17.51 21.19
C ARG A 208 -10.93 -16.38 20.71
N MET A 209 -11.25 -15.41 21.57
CA MET A 209 -11.99 -14.21 21.15
C MET A 209 -11.25 -13.45 20.06
N SER A 210 -9.97 -13.14 20.27
CA SER A 210 -9.15 -12.43 19.29
C SER A 210 -9.12 -13.15 17.93
N ASN A 211 -8.92 -14.48 17.93
CA ASN A 211 -8.92 -15.28 16.71
C ASN A 211 -10.29 -15.30 16.01
N LYS A 212 -11.40 -15.43 16.76
CA LYS A 212 -12.75 -15.35 16.21
C LYS A 212 -12.99 -13.98 15.57
N MET A 213 -12.60 -12.89 16.23
CA MET A 213 -12.81 -11.54 15.72
C MET A 213 -11.94 -11.25 14.48
N ARG A 214 -10.74 -11.83 14.39
CA ARG A 214 -9.92 -11.81 13.17
C ARG A 214 -10.61 -12.51 12.00
N LEU A 215 -11.27 -13.64 12.23
CA LEU A 215 -12.04 -14.34 11.20
C LEU A 215 -13.23 -13.49 10.75
N LEU A 216 -13.95 -12.84 11.68
CA LEU A 216 -15.07 -11.96 11.34
C LEU A 216 -14.62 -10.68 10.61
N ARG A 217 -13.46 -10.11 10.95
CA ARG A 217 -12.85 -9.03 10.16
C ARG A 217 -12.54 -9.50 8.73
N ARG A 218 -12.05 -10.71 8.55
CA ARG A 218 -11.83 -11.28 7.21
C ARG A 218 -13.14 -11.53 6.45
N LEU A 219 -14.21 -11.88 7.16
CA LEU A 219 -15.55 -12.08 6.58
C LEU A 219 -16.10 -10.80 5.93
N ILE A 220 -15.88 -9.63 6.56
CA ILE A 220 -16.30 -8.34 5.98
C ILE A 220 -15.34 -7.83 4.89
N GLU A 221 -14.07 -8.24 4.95
CA GLU A 221 -13.05 -7.75 4.04
C GLU A 221 -13.02 -8.52 2.70
N TYR A 222 -13.28 -9.84 2.74
CA TYR A 222 -13.18 -10.70 1.57
C TYR A 222 -14.11 -10.31 0.42
N PRO A 223 -15.43 -10.06 0.62
CA PRO A 223 -16.33 -9.70 -0.48
C PRO A 223 -16.01 -8.35 -1.10
N VAL A 224 -15.41 -7.44 -0.32
CA VAL A 224 -15.11 -6.06 -0.71
C VAL A 224 -13.76 -5.96 -1.43
N THR A 225 -12.86 -6.91 -1.19
CA THR A 225 -11.50 -6.92 -1.75
C THR A 225 -11.47 -7.63 -3.10
N MET A 226 -10.98 -6.97 -4.13
CA MET A 226 -10.74 -7.62 -5.43
C MET A 226 -9.60 -8.63 -5.33
N LYS A 227 -9.75 -9.78 -5.98
CA LYS A 227 -8.67 -10.74 -6.13
C LYS A 227 -7.71 -10.24 -7.19
N GLU A 228 -6.42 -10.21 -6.87
CA GLU A 228 -5.38 -9.79 -7.80
C GLU A 228 -4.53 -10.98 -8.26
N LYS A 229 -4.12 -10.94 -9.52
CA LYS A 229 -3.13 -11.85 -10.08
C LYS A 229 -2.02 -11.03 -10.74
N THR A 230 -0.82 -11.12 -10.19
CA THR A 230 0.37 -10.45 -10.73
C THR A 230 1.04 -11.35 -11.77
N ILE A 231 1.29 -10.80 -12.95
CA ILE A 231 2.00 -11.46 -14.04
C ILE A 231 3.26 -10.64 -14.34
N GLU A 232 4.42 -11.27 -14.19
CA GLU A 232 5.71 -10.70 -14.60
C GLU A 232 5.80 -10.62 -16.12
N LEU A 233 6.01 -9.41 -16.63
CA LEU A 233 6.19 -9.15 -18.04
C LEU A 233 7.67 -9.31 -18.43
N GLY A 234 7.89 -9.64 -19.70
CA GLY A 234 9.23 -9.64 -20.28
C GLY A 234 10.06 -10.92 -20.09
N LYS A 235 9.51 -12.00 -19.51
CA LYS A 235 10.19 -13.31 -19.51
C LYS A 235 10.47 -13.80 -20.94
N ASN A 236 9.48 -13.71 -21.82
CA ASN A 236 9.62 -14.12 -23.21
C ASN A 236 10.50 -13.15 -24.00
N THR A 237 10.37 -11.83 -23.78
CA THR A 237 11.23 -10.86 -24.44
C THR A 237 12.68 -11.03 -24.01
N LYS A 238 12.97 -11.32 -22.73
CA LYS A 238 14.32 -11.63 -22.24
C LYS A 238 14.93 -12.84 -22.96
N LYS A 239 14.14 -13.89 -23.22
CA LYS A 239 14.60 -15.07 -23.99
C LYS A 239 14.94 -14.67 -25.42
N ILE A 240 14.08 -13.92 -26.10
CA ILE A 240 14.32 -13.44 -27.47
C ILE A 240 15.58 -12.56 -27.53
N VAL A 241 15.73 -11.62 -26.60
CA VAL A 241 16.91 -10.73 -26.52
C VAL A 241 18.18 -11.52 -26.26
N THR A 242 18.13 -12.51 -25.37
CA THR A 242 19.29 -13.37 -25.08
C THR A 242 19.66 -14.20 -26.31
N GLY A 243 18.67 -14.72 -27.05
CA GLY A 243 18.89 -15.43 -28.31
C GLY A 243 19.46 -14.53 -29.41
N LEU A 244 18.93 -13.32 -29.56
CA LEU A 244 19.43 -12.31 -30.51
C LEU A 244 20.87 -11.91 -30.19
N ALA A 245 21.18 -11.65 -28.91
CA ALA A 245 22.54 -11.34 -28.46
C ALA A 245 23.51 -12.48 -28.79
N ALA A 246 23.12 -13.73 -28.50
CA ALA A 246 23.93 -14.90 -28.83
C ALA A 246 24.13 -15.04 -30.35
N GLY A 247 23.10 -14.78 -31.16
CA GLY A 247 23.17 -14.78 -32.61
C GLY A 247 24.14 -13.72 -33.16
N ILE A 248 24.05 -12.48 -32.67
CA ILE A 248 24.95 -11.38 -33.06
C ILE A 248 26.41 -11.73 -32.72
N VAL A 249 26.66 -12.26 -31.52
CA VAL A 249 27.99 -12.70 -31.11
C VAL A 249 28.49 -13.84 -31.99
N MET A 250 27.65 -14.83 -32.31
CA MET A 250 28.03 -15.93 -33.19
C MET A 250 28.36 -15.46 -34.61
N ILE A 251 27.62 -14.49 -35.15
CA ILE A 251 27.93 -13.90 -36.46
C ILE A 251 29.29 -13.21 -36.42
N PHE A 252 29.56 -12.40 -35.39
CA PHE A 252 30.83 -11.71 -35.24
C PHE A 252 32.02 -12.68 -35.08
N VAL A 253 31.88 -13.69 -34.23
CA VAL A 253 32.87 -14.75 -34.05
C VAL A 253 33.12 -15.49 -35.36
N THR A 254 32.06 -15.87 -36.09
CA THR A 254 32.21 -16.58 -37.37
C THR A 254 32.94 -15.75 -38.41
N ILE A 255 32.64 -14.44 -38.50
CA ILE A 255 33.35 -13.51 -39.39
C ILE A 255 34.82 -13.40 -38.99
N MET A 256 35.12 -13.27 -37.70
CA MET A 256 36.51 -13.24 -37.20
C MET A 256 37.26 -14.53 -37.52
N LEU A 257 36.61 -15.69 -37.38
CA LEU A 257 37.19 -16.99 -37.72
C LEU A 257 37.50 -17.12 -39.21
N ILE A 258 36.58 -16.71 -40.07
CA ILE A 258 36.79 -16.71 -41.52
C ILE A 258 37.98 -15.81 -41.89
N LYS A 259 38.06 -14.61 -41.30
CA LYS A 259 39.20 -13.71 -41.52
C LYS A 259 40.50 -14.28 -40.99
N ALA A 260 40.51 -14.80 -39.75
CA ALA A 260 41.69 -15.41 -39.16
C ALA A 260 42.23 -16.57 -40.00
N ARG A 261 41.34 -17.41 -40.53
CA ARG A 261 41.70 -18.48 -41.47
C ARG A 261 42.28 -17.93 -42.77
N GLY A 262 41.71 -16.86 -43.32
CA GLY A 262 42.22 -16.19 -44.53
C GLY A 262 43.61 -15.57 -44.37
N PHE A 263 43.99 -15.11 -43.16
CA PHE A 263 45.29 -14.49 -42.89
C PHE A 263 46.38 -15.48 -42.45
N LEU A 264 46.04 -16.52 -41.67
CA LEU A 264 47.02 -17.41 -41.01
C LEU A 264 47.25 -18.73 -41.76
N GLY A 265 46.53 -18.99 -42.86
CA GLY A 265 46.60 -20.26 -43.60
C GLY A 265 45.94 -21.44 -42.88
N ASP A 266 46.04 -22.66 -43.43
CA ASP A 266 45.42 -23.84 -42.84
C ASP A 266 46.18 -24.36 -41.59
N ILE A 267 45.40 -24.61 -40.53
CA ILE A 267 45.68 -25.34 -39.27
C ILE A 267 47.15 -25.35 -38.80
N THR A 268 47.67 -24.17 -38.44
CA THR A 268 48.96 -24.02 -37.75
C THR A 268 48.76 -23.79 -36.24
N ALA A 269 49.80 -23.97 -35.41
CA ALA A 269 49.71 -23.71 -33.96
C ALA A 269 49.27 -22.28 -33.62
N SER A 270 49.67 -21.30 -34.44
CA SER A 270 49.22 -19.90 -34.36
C SER A 270 47.72 -19.74 -34.57
N PHE A 271 47.13 -20.50 -35.49
CA PHE A 271 45.69 -20.49 -35.75
C PHE A 271 44.90 -21.01 -34.54
N ILE A 272 45.36 -22.09 -33.89
CA ILE A 272 44.72 -22.64 -32.70
C ILE A 272 44.72 -21.62 -31.55
N LEU A 273 45.84 -20.92 -31.34
CA LEU A 273 45.93 -19.88 -30.30
C LEU A 273 44.93 -18.74 -30.54
N VAL A 274 44.86 -18.24 -31.78
CA VAL A 274 43.91 -17.18 -32.16
C VAL A 274 42.46 -17.65 -32.04
N LEU A 275 42.16 -18.89 -32.44
CA LEU A 275 40.85 -19.52 -32.26
C LEU A 275 40.43 -19.53 -30.78
N SER A 276 41.32 -19.99 -29.89
CA SER A 276 41.06 -19.99 -28.45
C SER A 276 40.81 -18.59 -27.90
N LEU A 277 41.59 -17.59 -28.33
CA LEU A 277 41.39 -16.19 -27.92
C LEU A 277 40.02 -15.65 -28.36
N ILE A 278 39.61 -15.91 -29.61
CA ILE A 278 38.30 -15.50 -30.14
C ILE A 278 37.18 -16.16 -29.33
N TYR A 279 37.30 -17.45 -29.00
CA TYR A 279 36.32 -18.15 -28.19
C TYR A 279 36.28 -17.68 -26.73
N ALA A 280 37.41 -17.27 -26.15
CA ALA A 280 37.43 -16.66 -24.83
C ALA A 280 36.77 -15.28 -24.84
N ALA A 281 37.09 -14.45 -25.83
CA ALA A 281 36.48 -13.12 -26.02
C ALA A 281 34.96 -13.22 -26.22
N ARG A 282 34.50 -14.22 -26.98
CA ARG A 282 33.07 -14.52 -27.17
C ARG A 282 32.29 -14.58 -25.86
N GLU A 283 32.83 -15.23 -24.83
CA GLU A 283 32.08 -15.43 -23.58
C GLU A 283 31.91 -14.11 -22.82
N VAL A 284 32.94 -13.25 -22.78
CA VAL A 284 32.87 -11.92 -22.15
C VAL A 284 31.87 -11.02 -22.90
N PHE A 285 31.99 -10.91 -24.23
CA PHE A 285 31.11 -10.04 -25.02
C PHE A 285 29.64 -10.47 -25.01
N LYS A 286 29.38 -11.77 -24.90
CA LYS A 286 28.01 -12.32 -24.85
C LYS A 286 27.23 -11.82 -23.65
N ASP A 287 27.84 -11.78 -22.48
CA ASP A 287 27.16 -11.30 -21.27
C ASP A 287 26.98 -9.79 -21.27
N ASP A 288 27.98 -9.03 -21.71
CA ASP A 288 27.90 -7.58 -21.84
C ASP A 288 26.81 -7.15 -22.84
N LEU A 289 26.78 -7.77 -24.03
CA LEU A 289 25.80 -7.45 -25.06
C LEU A 289 24.38 -7.79 -24.60
N LYS A 290 24.20 -8.93 -23.91
CA LYS A 290 22.92 -9.33 -23.33
C LYS A 290 22.42 -8.28 -22.32
N ILE A 291 23.28 -7.81 -21.42
CA ILE A 291 22.91 -6.79 -20.43
C ILE A 291 22.58 -5.46 -21.12
N MET A 292 23.39 -5.04 -22.08
CA MET A 292 23.19 -3.80 -22.83
C MET A 292 21.86 -3.79 -23.59
N LEU A 293 21.61 -4.82 -24.40
CA LEU A 293 20.37 -4.96 -25.18
C LEU A 293 19.15 -5.06 -24.26
N TRP A 294 19.27 -5.77 -23.14
CA TRP A 294 18.18 -5.87 -22.18
C TRP A 294 17.83 -4.53 -21.54
N ARG A 295 18.83 -3.75 -21.10
CA ARG A 295 18.61 -2.42 -20.52
C ARG A 295 17.95 -1.47 -21.52
N LEU A 296 18.43 -1.46 -22.77
CA LEU A 296 17.86 -0.62 -23.83
C LEU A 296 16.41 -0.98 -24.15
N LEU A 297 16.09 -2.28 -24.27
CA LEU A 297 14.74 -2.73 -24.62
C LEU A 297 13.74 -2.64 -23.48
N ARG A 298 14.20 -2.67 -22.22
CA ARG A 298 13.34 -2.66 -21.04
C ARG A 298 13.06 -1.23 -20.53
N LYS A 299 13.91 -0.25 -20.81
CA LYS A 299 13.75 1.13 -20.32
C LYS A 299 12.34 1.68 -20.62
N GLY A 300 11.62 2.10 -19.58
CA GLY A 300 10.27 2.67 -19.68
C GLY A 300 9.14 1.68 -19.97
N LYS A 301 9.40 0.36 -19.97
CA LYS A 301 8.36 -0.66 -20.20
C LYS A 301 7.84 -1.27 -18.90
N ALA A 302 6.56 -1.62 -18.91
CA ALA A 302 5.90 -2.21 -17.75
C ALA A 302 6.58 -3.54 -17.40
N LYS A 303 6.93 -3.69 -16.12
CA LYS A 303 7.56 -4.90 -15.60
C LYS A 303 6.52 -5.89 -15.08
N TRP A 304 5.41 -5.38 -14.55
CA TRP A 304 4.34 -6.21 -14.03
C TRP A 304 3.00 -5.81 -14.59
N ARG A 305 2.12 -6.80 -14.70
CA ARG A 305 0.72 -6.62 -15.04
C ARG A 305 -0.14 -7.29 -13.98
N LYS A 306 -0.96 -6.51 -13.28
CA LYS A 306 -2.00 -7.00 -12.38
C LYS A 306 -3.32 -7.14 -13.12
N GLN A 307 -4.03 -8.22 -12.84
CA GLN A 307 -5.40 -8.46 -13.27
C GLN A 307 -6.30 -8.52 -12.05
N PHE A 308 -7.39 -7.76 -12.07
CA PHE A 308 -8.36 -7.70 -10.97
C PHE A 308 -9.61 -8.48 -11.29
N PHE A 309 -9.97 -9.37 -10.38
CA PHE A 309 -11.16 -10.18 -10.45
C PHE A 309 -12.08 -9.84 -9.29
N ASP A 310 -13.38 -9.75 -9.55
CA ASP A 310 -14.38 -9.62 -8.50
C ASP A 310 -14.33 -10.86 -7.58
N ALA A 311 -14.44 -10.65 -6.27
CA ALA A 311 -14.44 -11.71 -5.27
C ALA A 311 -15.68 -12.61 -5.34
N ASN A 312 -16.81 -12.05 -5.77
CA ASN A 312 -18.10 -12.74 -5.79
C ASN A 312 -18.31 -13.46 -7.12
N THR A 313 -18.19 -12.74 -8.25
CA THR A 313 -18.45 -13.32 -9.58
C THR A 313 -17.22 -13.94 -10.25
N GLY A 314 -16.01 -13.55 -9.85
CA GLY A 314 -14.77 -13.98 -10.51
C GLY A 314 -14.53 -13.34 -11.88
N HIS A 315 -15.35 -12.39 -12.31
CA HIS A 315 -15.16 -11.69 -13.59
C HIS A 315 -13.98 -10.72 -13.54
N LEU A 316 -13.29 -10.58 -14.68
CA LEU A 316 -12.21 -9.62 -14.84
C LEU A 316 -12.77 -8.18 -14.90
N THR A 317 -12.52 -7.41 -13.84
CA THR A 317 -12.99 -6.03 -13.65
C THR A 317 -11.98 -4.99 -14.13
N GLY A 318 -10.69 -5.31 -14.16
CA GLY A 318 -9.67 -4.36 -14.57
C GLY A 318 -8.27 -4.94 -14.73
N ARG A 319 -7.37 -4.10 -15.24
CA ARG A 319 -5.94 -4.40 -15.41
C ARG A 319 -5.11 -3.21 -14.95
N GLN A 320 -3.94 -3.46 -14.39
CA GLN A 320 -2.97 -2.42 -14.04
C GLN A 320 -1.61 -2.83 -14.54
N LEU A 321 -0.88 -1.88 -15.12
CA LEU A 321 0.51 -2.02 -15.51
C LEU A 321 1.35 -1.28 -14.48
N GLU A 322 2.48 -1.87 -14.10
CA GLU A 322 3.37 -1.31 -13.09
C GLU A 322 4.81 -1.29 -13.59
N TRP A 323 5.49 -0.20 -13.27
CA TRP A 323 6.89 0.06 -13.55
C TRP A 323 7.59 0.42 -12.24
N LEU A 324 8.85 0.04 -12.13
CA LEU A 324 9.72 0.47 -11.05
C LEU A 324 11.13 0.64 -11.61
N GLU A 325 11.67 1.84 -11.55
CA GLU A 325 12.99 2.14 -12.11
C GLU A 325 13.77 3.07 -11.17
N TYR A 326 15.08 2.87 -11.09
CA TYR A 326 15.98 3.85 -10.50
C TYR A 326 16.18 5.00 -11.50
N THR A 327 15.98 6.22 -11.03
CA THR A 327 16.06 7.43 -11.85
C THR A 327 17.02 8.43 -11.23
N ASN A 328 17.65 9.23 -12.08
CA ASN A 328 18.49 10.33 -11.65
C ASN A 328 17.65 11.61 -11.58
N TYR A 329 18.06 12.56 -10.73
CA TYR A 329 17.34 13.82 -10.54
C TYR A 329 17.18 14.58 -11.86
N ASP A 330 18.19 14.58 -12.72
CA ASP A 330 18.17 15.29 -14.00
C ASP A 330 17.12 14.75 -14.98
N ALA A 331 16.78 13.46 -14.89
CA ALA A 331 15.78 12.83 -15.74
C ALA A 331 14.33 13.09 -15.28
N LEU A 332 14.13 13.71 -14.11
CA LEU A 332 12.80 14.02 -13.59
C LEU A 332 12.14 15.19 -14.35
N GLU A 333 10.81 15.13 -14.42
CA GLU A 333 9.97 16.20 -14.96
C GLU A 333 10.12 17.51 -14.16
N GLY A 334 9.94 18.64 -14.84
CA GLY A 334 10.09 19.98 -14.25
C GLY A 334 9.21 20.20 -13.01
N ASP A 335 7.96 19.72 -13.03
CA ASP A 335 7.01 19.93 -11.93
C ASP A 335 7.43 19.15 -10.67
N ILE A 336 7.94 17.93 -10.83
CA ILE A 336 8.47 17.12 -9.72
C ILE A 336 9.70 17.79 -9.12
N LYS A 337 10.58 18.35 -9.96
CA LYS A 337 11.75 19.11 -9.50
C LYS A 337 11.35 20.36 -8.71
N ARG A 338 10.33 21.10 -9.18
CA ARG A 338 9.79 22.29 -8.49
C ARG A 338 9.25 21.93 -7.11
N VAL A 339 8.41 20.90 -7.01
CA VAL A 339 7.80 20.45 -5.74
C VAL A 339 8.85 19.94 -4.75
N ARG A 340 9.92 19.30 -5.24
CA ARG A 340 11.01 18.83 -4.39
C ARG A 340 11.79 19.98 -3.74
N LYS A 341 11.88 21.16 -4.38
CA LYS A 341 12.69 22.35 -4.01
C LYS A 341 14.11 21.97 -3.56
N HIS A 342 15.08 22.03 -4.47
CA HIS A 342 16.45 21.57 -4.23
C HIS A 342 17.14 22.41 -3.14
N GLN A 343 17.35 21.85 -1.93
CA GLN A 343 18.18 22.45 -0.89
C GLN A 343 19.57 21.80 -0.89
N VAL A 344 20.60 22.61 -0.60
CA VAL A 344 22.03 22.29 -0.80
C VAL A 344 22.53 21.06 -0.02
N SER A 345 21.83 20.62 1.04
CA SER A 345 22.23 19.46 1.87
C SER A 345 21.85 18.09 1.29
N GLN A 346 21.26 18.02 0.09
CA GLN A 346 20.61 16.82 -0.48
C GLN A 346 21.23 16.36 -1.82
N ARG A 347 22.53 16.63 -2.02
CA ARG A 347 23.21 16.48 -3.33
C ARG A 347 23.40 15.03 -3.80
N GLU A 348 23.15 14.05 -2.95
CA GLU A 348 23.19 12.63 -3.31
C GLU A 348 21.88 12.01 -2.85
N GLU A 349 20.84 12.01 -3.68
CA GLU A 349 19.60 11.28 -3.41
C GLU A 349 19.42 10.22 -4.50
N THR A 350 19.17 8.98 -4.07
CA THR A 350 18.71 7.94 -4.99
C THR A 350 17.20 8.06 -5.14
N ILE A 351 16.73 8.16 -6.38
CA ILE A 351 15.29 8.29 -6.66
C ILE A 351 14.76 6.99 -7.23
N LEU A 352 13.75 6.45 -6.58
CA LEU A 352 12.99 5.32 -7.08
C LEU A 352 11.66 5.82 -7.64
N HIS A 353 11.44 5.60 -8.93
CA HIS A 353 10.21 5.96 -9.62
C HIS A 353 9.35 4.70 -9.79
N TYR A 354 8.25 4.65 -9.04
CA TYR A 354 7.17 3.70 -9.27
C TYR A 354 6.10 4.38 -10.12
N LYS A 355 5.72 3.76 -11.22
CA LYS A 355 4.59 4.21 -12.05
C LYS A 355 3.58 3.09 -12.11
N SER A 356 2.30 3.45 -12.06
CA SER A 356 1.22 2.52 -12.33
C SER A 356 0.16 3.15 -13.21
N THR A 357 -0.34 2.38 -14.17
CA THR A 357 -1.42 2.79 -15.06
C THR A 357 -2.52 1.78 -14.91
N THR A 358 -3.67 2.23 -14.40
CA THR A 358 -4.82 1.39 -14.12
C THR A 358 -5.88 1.61 -15.18
N ARG A 359 -6.40 0.51 -15.73
CA ARG A 359 -7.58 0.52 -16.61
C ARG A 359 -8.70 -0.33 -16.01
N MET A 360 -9.81 0.31 -15.62
CA MET A 360 -10.98 -0.35 -15.05
C MET A 360 -12.13 -0.42 -16.06
N SER A 361 -13.00 -1.43 -15.92
CA SER A 361 -14.21 -1.57 -16.74
C SER A 361 -15.45 -1.17 -15.93
N PRO A 362 -16.02 0.03 -16.12
CA PRO A 362 -17.10 0.54 -15.29
C PRO A 362 -18.40 -0.29 -15.40
N THR A 363 -18.69 -0.81 -16.60
CA THR A 363 -19.85 -1.69 -16.87
C THR A 363 -19.83 -3.02 -16.13
N LYS A 364 -18.74 -3.35 -15.42
CA LYS A 364 -18.59 -4.60 -14.66
C LYS A 364 -18.59 -4.39 -13.14
N PHE A 365 -18.86 -3.18 -12.66
CA PHE A 365 -19.15 -2.95 -11.25
C PHE A 365 -20.50 -3.58 -10.91
N LEU A 366 -20.56 -4.33 -9.81
CA LEU A 366 -21.83 -4.80 -9.26
C LEU A 366 -22.70 -3.59 -8.92
N SER A 367 -24.02 -3.67 -9.15
CA SER A 367 -24.93 -2.56 -8.89
C SER A 367 -24.83 -2.04 -7.45
N GLY A 368 -24.68 -0.72 -7.30
CA GLY A 368 -24.48 -0.05 -5.99
C GLY A 368 -23.07 0.46 -5.72
N TYR A 369 -22.17 0.40 -6.71
CA TYR A 369 -20.79 0.91 -6.63
C TYR A 369 -20.47 1.80 -7.83
N GLU A 370 -19.80 2.92 -7.56
CA GLU A 370 -19.31 3.88 -8.57
C GLU A 370 -17.77 4.01 -8.53
N GLN A 371 -17.11 3.47 -7.49
CA GLN A 371 -15.71 3.77 -7.21
C GLN A 371 -14.93 2.58 -6.64
N THR A 372 -13.60 2.65 -6.80
CA THR A 372 -12.68 1.73 -6.14
C THR A 372 -11.65 2.51 -5.33
N ARG A 373 -11.26 1.93 -4.20
CA ARG A 373 -10.15 2.43 -3.39
C ARG A 373 -8.97 1.51 -3.60
N GLU A 374 -7.85 2.08 -4.01
CA GLU A 374 -6.56 1.40 -3.99
C GLU A 374 -5.79 1.84 -2.75
N SER A 375 -5.20 0.86 -2.07
CA SER A 375 -4.35 1.02 -0.91
C SER A 375 -3.02 0.34 -1.19
N ILE A 376 -1.97 1.12 -1.33
CA ILE A 376 -0.59 0.65 -1.49
C ILE A 376 0.08 0.71 -0.13
N MET A 377 0.47 -0.44 0.40
CA MET A 377 1.30 -0.56 1.58
C MET A 377 2.76 -0.56 1.15
N LEU A 378 3.46 0.53 1.45
CA LEU A 378 4.89 0.69 1.25
C LEU A 378 5.65 0.29 2.52
N ASP A 379 6.34 -0.85 2.49
CA ASP A 379 7.17 -1.37 3.58
C ASP A 379 8.61 -0.90 3.43
N LEU A 380 8.99 0.10 4.24
CA LEU A 380 10.32 0.71 4.23
C LEU A 380 11.36 -0.10 5.01
N ARG A 381 11.04 -1.34 5.46
CA ARG A 381 12.04 -2.25 6.06
C ARG A 381 13.21 -2.52 5.14
N VAL A 382 13.02 -2.48 3.83
CA VAL A 382 14.10 -2.64 2.85
C VAL A 382 15.19 -1.59 3.04
N LEU A 383 14.86 -0.41 3.58
CA LEU A 383 15.83 0.65 3.84
C LEU A 383 16.49 0.55 5.22
N THR A 384 15.90 -0.18 6.18
CA THR A 384 16.45 -0.27 7.55
C THR A 384 17.70 -1.12 7.62
N SER A 385 17.87 -2.06 6.69
CA SER A 385 19.11 -2.83 6.51
C SER A 385 20.30 -1.93 6.13
N LEU A 386 20.02 -0.81 5.45
CA LEU A 386 21.00 0.16 4.97
C LEU A 386 21.33 1.25 6.00
N MET A 387 20.52 1.38 7.05
CA MET A 387 20.77 2.35 8.12
C MET A 387 21.89 1.86 9.04
N GLU A 388 22.63 2.80 9.64
CA GLU A 388 23.67 2.48 10.62
C GLU A 388 23.08 1.80 11.87
N LYS A 389 23.86 0.90 12.48
CA LYS A 389 23.54 0.31 13.78
C LYS A 389 24.17 1.18 14.85
N GLY A 390 23.47 2.20 15.32
CA GLY A 390 24.00 3.06 16.37
C GLY A 390 22.98 4.04 16.92
N SER A 391 23.03 4.24 18.23
CA SER A 391 22.39 5.37 18.89
C SER A 391 23.46 6.26 19.49
N GLN A 392 23.37 7.56 19.23
CA GLN A 392 24.24 8.54 19.84
C GLN A 392 23.68 8.90 21.22
N ARG A 393 24.55 8.97 22.22
CA ARG A 393 24.16 9.39 23.56
C ARG A 393 24.24 10.92 23.62
N ILE A 394 23.11 11.54 23.85
CA ILE A 394 23.00 12.98 24.10
C ILE A 394 22.83 13.16 25.61
N TYR A 395 23.58 14.11 26.15
CA TYR A 395 23.51 14.49 27.56
C TYR A 395 22.90 15.87 27.63
N GLN A 396 21.80 16.02 28.36
CA GLN A 396 21.11 17.29 28.54
C GLN A 396 21.05 17.61 30.03
N LEU A 397 21.22 18.89 30.38
CA LEU A 397 21.03 19.36 31.74
C LEU A 397 19.60 19.89 31.86
N SER A 398 18.77 19.25 32.68
CA SER A 398 17.40 19.70 33.00
C SER A 398 17.28 19.78 34.52
N ASP A 399 16.91 20.93 35.06
CA ASP A 399 16.72 21.18 36.50
C ASP A 399 17.89 20.70 37.39
N GLY A 400 19.14 20.94 36.95
CA GLY A 400 20.35 20.58 37.69
C GLY A 400 20.70 19.09 37.67
N GLN A 401 19.92 18.25 36.98
CA GLN A 401 20.22 16.84 36.75
C GLN A 401 20.65 16.61 35.30
N VAL A 402 21.69 15.79 35.10
CA VAL A 402 22.12 15.37 33.77
C VAL A 402 21.27 14.19 33.33
N THR A 403 20.38 14.42 32.36
CA THR A 403 19.66 13.35 31.68
C THR A 403 20.48 12.81 30.52
N LYS A 404 20.47 11.49 30.36
CA LYS A 404 21.15 10.79 29.27
C LYS A 404 20.11 10.15 28.38
N GLU A 405 20.05 10.60 27.14
CA GLU A 405 19.13 10.06 26.14
C GLU A 405 19.90 9.38 25.00
N SER A 406 19.41 8.21 24.61
CA SER A 406 19.94 7.44 23.48
C SER A 406 19.12 7.79 22.24
N VAL A 407 19.71 8.56 21.32
CA VAL A 407 19.02 9.08 20.14
C VAL A 407 19.52 8.33 18.89
N GLU A 408 18.61 7.66 18.20
CA GLU A 408 18.90 7.08 16.89
C GLU A 408 18.96 8.17 15.82
N LYS A 409 19.87 8.01 14.86
CA LYS A 409 19.93 8.88 13.67
C LYS A 409 18.60 8.82 12.91
N ARG A 410 18.06 9.99 12.57
CA ARG A 410 16.82 10.12 11.79
C ARG A 410 17.18 10.39 10.35
N HIS A 411 16.56 9.63 9.45
CA HIS A 411 16.67 9.79 8.01
C HIS A 411 15.37 10.40 7.49
N LEU A 412 15.52 11.32 6.53
CA LEU A 412 14.41 12.02 5.89
C LEU A 412 14.23 11.47 4.48
N ILE A 413 13.08 10.85 4.23
CA ILE A 413 12.70 10.35 2.91
C ILE A 413 11.60 11.26 2.37
N ASN A 414 11.71 11.70 1.12
CA ASN A 414 10.61 12.43 0.48
C ASN A 414 9.84 11.47 -0.42
N LEU A 415 8.51 11.51 -0.32
CA LEU A 415 7.60 10.84 -1.22
C LEU A 415 6.81 11.91 -1.99
N ILE A 416 6.98 11.94 -3.31
CA ILE A 416 6.18 12.79 -4.19
C ILE A 416 5.25 11.89 -4.97
N THR A 417 3.94 12.15 -4.90
CA THR A 417 2.93 11.42 -5.65
C THR A 417 2.33 12.32 -6.72
N LYS A 418 2.30 11.86 -7.96
CA LYS A 418 1.64 12.52 -9.08
C LYS A 418 0.50 11.62 -9.58
N GLU A 419 -0.70 12.16 -9.57
CA GLU A 419 -1.90 11.51 -10.06
C GLU A 419 -2.35 12.20 -11.34
N THR A 420 -2.59 11.44 -12.41
CA THR A 420 -3.12 11.96 -13.68
C THR A 420 -4.42 11.24 -13.98
N ASP A 421 -5.51 12.00 -14.03
CA ASP A 421 -6.83 11.49 -14.41
C ASP A 421 -7.02 11.50 -15.93
N GLU A 422 -8.14 10.95 -16.42
CA GLU A 422 -8.46 10.88 -17.84
C GLU A 422 -8.60 12.28 -18.50
N ASP A 423 -9.02 13.28 -17.73
CA ASP A 423 -9.12 14.69 -18.17
C ASP A 423 -7.78 15.45 -18.18
N ASP A 424 -6.65 14.73 -18.15
CA ASP A 424 -5.29 15.26 -17.98
C ASP A 424 -5.11 16.17 -16.75
N THR A 425 -6.03 16.08 -15.78
CA THR A 425 -5.88 16.78 -14.51
C THR A 425 -4.76 16.12 -13.70
N VAL A 426 -3.67 16.85 -13.54
CA VAL A 426 -2.52 16.42 -12.76
C VAL A 426 -2.68 16.92 -11.33
N ARG A 427 -2.42 16.07 -10.34
CA ARG A 427 -2.39 16.45 -8.92
C ARG A 427 -1.09 15.96 -8.31
N ILE A 428 -0.28 16.88 -7.78
CA ILE A 428 1.01 16.54 -7.18
C ILE A 428 0.97 16.84 -5.68
N GLN A 429 1.38 15.88 -4.87
CA GLN A 429 1.46 16.02 -3.42
C GLN A 429 2.83 15.56 -2.91
N ARG A 430 3.39 16.32 -1.95
CA ARG A 430 4.67 15.98 -1.31
C ARG A 430 4.48 15.61 0.16
N TRP A 431 5.09 14.50 0.52
CA TRP A 431 5.13 13.97 1.87
C TRP A 431 6.57 13.84 2.34
N LYS A 432 6.84 14.32 3.56
CA LYS A 432 8.11 14.19 4.24
C LYS A 432 7.98 13.08 5.28
N ILE A 433 8.73 12.00 5.09
CA ILE A 433 8.72 10.82 5.95
C ILE A 433 9.98 10.87 6.80
N ILE A 434 9.82 10.96 8.11
CA ILE A 434 10.92 10.93 9.07
C ILE A 434 10.95 9.53 9.68
N MET A 435 12.04 8.82 9.52
CA MET A 435 12.18 7.48 10.09
C MET A 435 13.56 7.25 10.69
N ASN A 436 13.62 6.35 11.66
CA ASN A 436 14.87 5.79 12.15
C ASN A 436 14.91 4.28 11.82
N ARG A 437 15.96 3.61 12.28
CA ARG A 437 16.11 2.16 12.06
C ARG A 437 14.94 1.38 12.67
N SER A 438 14.43 1.83 13.81
CA SER A 438 13.41 1.12 14.58
C SER A 438 11.98 1.30 14.06
N ARG A 439 11.60 2.49 13.57
CA ARG A 439 10.25 2.80 13.10
C ARG A 439 10.17 4.08 12.25
N ILE A 440 9.02 4.28 11.61
CA ILE A 440 8.63 5.61 11.10
C ILE A 440 8.24 6.49 12.28
N VAL A 441 8.95 7.60 12.43
CA VAL A 441 8.75 8.56 13.52
C VAL A 441 7.58 9.48 13.19
N ASP A 442 7.57 10.04 11.97
CA ASP A 442 6.58 11.02 11.57
C ASP A 442 6.36 11.08 10.06
N VAL A 443 5.20 11.60 9.63
CA VAL A 443 4.81 11.80 8.23
C VAL A 443 4.11 13.15 8.10
N GLU A 444 4.77 14.11 7.45
CA GLU A 444 4.29 15.48 7.27
C GLU A 444 3.85 15.72 5.81
N VAL A 445 2.70 16.37 5.62
CA VAL A 445 2.28 16.91 4.31
C VAL A 445 2.91 18.29 4.14
N MET A 446 3.62 18.51 3.03
CA MET A 446 4.33 19.79 2.82
C MET A 446 3.60 20.69 1.81
N GLU A 447 3.29 20.18 0.62
CA GLU A 447 2.72 21.00 -0.46
C GLU A 447 1.79 20.15 -1.35
N THR A 448 0.61 20.69 -1.65
CA THR A 448 -0.28 20.21 -2.72
C THR A 448 -0.25 21.21 -3.86
N VAL A 449 0.39 20.84 -4.96
CA VAL A 449 0.41 21.66 -6.18
C VAL A 449 -0.60 21.06 -7.15
N THR A 450 -1.67 21.80 -7.40
CA THR A 450 -2.51 21.59 -8.58
C THR A 450 -1.92 22.50 -9.66
N PRO A 451 -1.30 21.98 -10.73
CA PRO A 451 -0.88 22.83 -11.82
C PRO A 451 -2.10 23.57 -12.36
N GLU A 452 -2.01 24.90 -12.43
CA GLU A 452 -2.99 25.72 -13.14
C GLU A 452 -2.99 25.30 -14.62
N LYS A 453 -4.19 25.24 -15.21
CA LYS A 453 -4.43 24.81 -16.59
C LYS A 453 -3.73 25.68 -17.61
#